data_AF-T2IVX8-F1
#
_entry.id   AF-T2IVX8-F1
#
_cell.length_a   1.000
_cell.length_b   1.000
_cell.length_c   1.000
_cell.angle_alpha   90.00
_cell.angle_beta   90.00
_cell.angle_gamma   90.00
#
_symmetry.space_group_name_H-M   'P 1'
#
loop_
_entity.id
_entity.type
_entity.pdbx_description
1 polymer ?
#
loop_
_entity_poly.entity_id
_entity_poly.type
_entity_poly.pdbx_seq_one_letter_code
_entity_poly.pdbx_strand_id
1 'polypeptide(L)'
;MAIFVIVLIFLLLGKLEIGLTVGFSLIAITIIAATTGAALPFLFNKMGFDPALMSAPFITTVVDILGIFVYFSIAKLILNI
;
A
#
# COMPACT_ATOMS: atom_id res chain seq x y z
N MET A 1 1.12 5.89 -11.95
CA MET A 1 0.27 4.71 -11.72
C MET A 1 -1.09 5.07 -11.11
N ALA A 2 -1.16 5.81 -10.00
CA ALA A 2 -2.44 6.19 -9.38
C ALA A 2 -3.40 6.96 -10.31
N ILE A 3 -2.93 8.00 -11.02
CA ILE A 3 -3.74 8.75 -12.00
C ILE A 3 -4.28 7.83 -13.10
N PHE A 4 -3.43 6.94 -13.62
CA PHE A 4 -3.83 5.96 -14.62
C PHE A 4 -4.96 5.06 -14.10
N VAL A 5 -4.85 4.57 -12.85
CA VAL A 5 -5.89 3.73 -12.23
C VAL A 5 -7.19 4.51 -12.00
N ILE A 6 -7.11 5.77 -11.54
CA ILE A 6 -8.30 6.63 -11.37
C ILE A 6 -9.02 6.80 -12.70
N VAL A 7 -8.30 7.17 -13.75
CA VAL A 7 -8.84 7.38 -15.10
C VAL A 7 -9.43 6.08 -15.64
N LEU A 8 -8.73 4.96 -15.49
CA LEU A 8 -9.19 3.65 -15.95
C LEU A 8 -10.48 3.23 -15.24
N ILE A 9 -10.55 3.37 -13.91
CA ILE A 9 -11.76 3.03 -13.14
C ILE A 9 -12.92 3.94 -13.53
N PHE A 10 -12.66 5.23 -13.74
CA PHE A 10 -13.68 6.16 -14.20
C PHE A 10 -14.23 5.77 -15.57
N LEU A 11 -13.37 5.40 -16.53
CA LEU A 11 -13.79 4.97 -17.86
C LEU A 11 -14.55 3.64 -17.86
N LEU A 12 -14.17 2.69 -16.99
CA LEU A 12 -14.78 1.36 -16.94
C LEU A 12 -16.08 1.31 -16.15
N LEU A 13 -16.16 2.03 -15.03
CA LEU A 13 -17.28 1.92 -14.08
C LEU A 13 -18.13 3.19 -13.98
N GLY A 14 -17.67 4.34 -14.48
CA GLY A 14 -18.31 5.64 -14.30
C GLY A 14 -18.31 6.15 -12.84
N LYS A 15 -17.68 5.42 -11.91
CA LYS A 15 -17.68 5.70 -10.47
C LYS A 15 -16.39 6.36 -10.04
N LEU A 16 -16.39 7.70 -10.02
CA LEU A 16 -15.22 8.49 -9.64
C LEU A 16 -14.77 8.22 -8.20
N GLU A 17 -15.71 8.00 -7.28
CA GLU A 17 -15.41 7.74 -5.85
C GLU A 17 -14.56 6.48 -5.64
N ILE A 18 -14.85 5.41 -6.40
CA ILE A 18 -14.06 4.17 -6.37
C ILE A 18 -12.67 4.44 -6.94
N GLY A 19 -12.59 5.18 -8.06
CA GLY A 19 -11.34 5.56 -8.67
C GLY A 19 -10.44 6.33 -7.70
N LEU A 20 -10.99 7.36 -7.04
CA LEU A 20 -10.30 8.16 -6.03
C LEU A 20 -9.87 7.31 -4.83
N THR A 21 -10.74 6.41 -4.34
CA THR A 21 -10.41 5.48 -3.26
C THR A 21 -9.18 4.66 -3.58
N VAL A 22 -9.21 3.91 -4.69
CA VAL A 22 -8.08 3.06 -5.11
C VAL A 22 -6.84 3.90 -5.41
N GLY A 23 -7.00 5.03 -6.08
CA GLY A 23 -5.91 5.93 -6.45
C GLY A 23 -5.15 6.48 -5.25
N PHE A 24 -5.85 7.03 -4.26
CA PHE A 24 -5.22 7.54 -3.03
C PHE A 24 -4.63 6.42 -2.18
N SER A 25 -5.31 5.27 -2.09
CA SER A 25 -4.76 4.09 -1.42
C SER A 25 -3.44 3.65 -2.05
N LEU A 26 -3.35 3.59 -3.39
CA LEU A 26 -2.11 3.23 -4.08
C LEU A 26 -0.96 4.18 -3.75
N ILE A 27 -1.21 5.49 -3.68
CA ILE A 27 -0.18 6.47 -3.32
C ILE A 27 0.35 6.18 -1.91
N ALA A 28 -0.56 6.05 -0.93
CA ALA A 28 -0.20 5.81 0.45
C ALA A 28 0.52 4.45 0.65
N ILE A 29 0.00 3.39 0.03
CA ILE A 29 0.59 2.04 0.08
C ILE A 29 1.99 2.04 -0.54
N THR A 30 2.21 2.75 -1.65
CA THR A 30 3.54 2.80 -2.29
C THR A 30 4.57 3.47 -1.39
N ILE A 31 4.17 4.52 -0.66
CA ILE A 31 5.05 5.19 0.32
C ILE A 31 5.38 4.25 1.48
N ILE A 32 4.38 3.54 2.02
CA ILE A 32 4.58 2.55 3.08
C ILE A 32 5.48 1.42 2.60
N ALA A 33 5.28 0.93 1.37
CA ALA A 33 6.08 -0.13 0.78
C ALA A 33 7.55 0.29 0.60
N ALA A 34 7.80 1.49 0.08
CA ALA A 34 9.15 2.03 -0.05
C ALA A 34 9.83 2.21 1.32
N THR A 35 9.08 2.74 2.31
CA THR A 35 9.61 2.98 3.66
C THR A 35 9.88 1.66 4.38
N THR A 36 8.96 0.71 4.32
CA THR A 36 9.11 -0.65 4.90
C THR A 36 10.26 -1.39 4.21
N GLY A 37 10.32 -1.34 2.88
CA GLY A 37 11.39 -1.98 2.10
C GLY A 37 12.78 -1.46 2.44
N ALA A 38 12.90 -0.17 2.77
CA ALA A 38 14.14 0.41 3.27
C ALA A 38 14.39 0.08 4.74
N ALA A 39 13.40 0.21 5.61
CA ALA A 39 13.57 0.15 7.07
C ALA A 39 13.70 -1.28 7.64
N LEU A 40 12.96 -2.25 7.12
CA LEU A 40 12.92 -3.61 7.65
C LEU A 40 14.29 -4.32 7.61
N PRO A 41 15.07 -4.25 6.50
CA PRO A 41 16.40 -4.83 6.45
C PRO A 41 17.35 -4.28 7.54
N PHE A 42 17.32 -2.97 7.81
CA PHE A 42 18.13 -2.37 8.87
C PHE A 42 17.67 -2.83 10.26
N LEU A 43 16.36 -2.97 10.46
CA LEU A 43 15.81 -3.49 11.72
C LEU A 43 16.28 -4.92 11.98
N PHE A 44 16.22 -5.80 10.97
CA PHE A 44 16.71 -7.17 11.09
C PHE A 44 18.20 -7.24 11.35
N ASN A 45 19.00 -6.43 10.64
CA ASN A 45 20.43 -6.35 10.89
C ASN A 45 20.74 -5.93 12.34
N LYS A 46 19.98 -4.97 12.89
CA LYS A 46 20.12 -4.53 14.28
C LYS A 46 19.72 -5.59 15.30
N MET A 47 18.76 -6.46 14.95
CA MET A 47 18.31 -7.57 15.78
C MET A 47 19.19 -8.83 15.66
N GLY A 48 20.22 -8.81 14.80
CA GLY A 48 21.11 -9.96 14.57
C GLY A 48 20.54 -11.02 13.63
N PHE A 49 19.45 -10.72 12.93
CA PHE A 49 18.88 -11.60 11.89
C PHE A 49 19.49 -11.25 10.53
N ASP A 50 19.68 -12.26 9.67
CA ASP A 50 20.14 -12.04 8.29
C ASP A 50 19.06 -11.30 7.48
N PRO A 51 19.31 -10.05 7.06
CA PRO A 51 18.35 -9.26 6.31
C PRO A 51 17.98 -9.91 4.97
N ALA A 52 18.91 -10.59 4.29
CA ALA A 52 18.66 -11.15 2.97
C ALA A 52 17.67 -12.33 3.00
N LEU A 53 17.68 -13.10 4.08
CA LEU A 53 16.75 -14.22 4.29
C LEU A 53 15.38 -13.75 4.80
N MET A 54 15.37 -12.74 5.67
CA MET A 54 14.16 -12.31 6.37
C MET A 54 13.37 -11.23 5.62
N SER A 55 14.04 -10.31 4.91
CA SER A 55 13.37 -9.11 4.39
C SER A 55 12.32 -9.42 3.33
N ALA A 56 12.59 -10.33 2.39
CA ALA A 56 11.69 -10.59 1.28
C ALA A 56 10.27 -11.05 1.71
N PRO A 57 10.10 -12.10 2.54
CA PRO A 57 8.77 -12.53 2.99
C PRO A 57 8.15 -11.60 4.04
N PHE A 58 8.95 -10.90 4.84
CA PHE A 58 8.40 -9.99 5.86
C PHE A 58 7.98 -8.63 5.30
N ILE A 59 8.69 -8.09 4.31
CA ILE A 59 8.30 -6.82 3.67
C ILE A 59 6.91 -6.97 3.04
N THR A 60 6.67 -8.04 2.28
CA THR A 60 5.38 -8.25 1.61
C THR A 60 4.25 -8.42 2.61
N THR A 61 4.44 -9.21 3.67
CA THR A 61 3.39 -9.41 4.70
C THR A 61 3.06 -8.13 5.47
N VAL A 62 4.06 -7.32 5.85
CA VAL A 62 3.84 -6.03 6.51
C VAL A 62 3.11 -5.07 5.58
N VAL A 63 3.53 -4.98 4.32
CA VAL A 63 2.89 -4.12 3.32
C VAL A 63 1.46 -4.57 3.01
N ASP A 64 1.18 -5.87 2.98
CA ASP A 64 -0.18 -6.38 2.77
C ASP A 64 -1.11 -6.01 3.93
N ILE A 65 -0.69 -6.22 5.18
CA ILE A 65 -1.50 -5.88 6.36
C ILE A 65 -1.74 -4.37 6.45
N LEU A 66 -0.68 -3.57 6.33
CA LEU A 66 -0.79 -2.11 6.36
C LEU A 66 -1.58 -1.58 5.16
N GLY A 67 -1.42 -2.21 4.00
CA GLY A 67 -2.08 -1.81 2.77
C GLY A 67 -3.58 -2.04 2.83
N ILE A 68 -4.02 -3.17 3.37
CA ILE A 68 -5.43 -3.43 3.64
C ILE A 68 -6.00 -2.39 4.61
N PHE A 69 -5.28 -2.10 5.70
CA PHE A 69 -5.71 -1.11 6.69
C PHE A 69 -5.87 0.29 6.06
N VAL A 70 -4.92 0.72 5.25
CA VAL A 70 -4.96 2.01 4.54
C VAL A 70 -6.08 2.04 3.50
N TYR A 71 -6.26 0.97 2.73
CA TYR A 71 -7.33 0.87 1.74
C TYR A 71 -8.70 1.02 2.39
N PHE A 72 -9.00 0.23 3.43
CA PHE A 72 -10.28 0.32 4.12
C PHE A 72 -10.47 1.65 4.85
N SER A 73 -9.40 2.25 5.40
CA SER A 73 -9.48 3.58 6.02
C SER A 73 -9.88 4.66 5.01
N ILE A 74 -9.29 4.64 3.81
CA ILE A 74 -9.62 5.58 2.73
C ILE A 74 -11.01 5.30 2.17
N ALA A 75 -11.36 4.02 1.98
CA ALA A 75 -12.68 3.63 1.52
C ALA A 75 -13.77 4.08 2.51
N LYS A 76 -13.53 3.97 3.81
CA LYS A 76 -14.43 4.50 4.84
C LYS A 76 -14.60 6.02 4.74
N LEU A 77 -13.53 6.75 4.47
CA LEU A 77 -13.59 8.21 4.34
C LEU A 77 -14.30 8.68 3.07
N ILE A 78 -14.10 7.99 1.94
CA ILE A 78 -14.63 8.42 0.63
C ILE A 78 -15.99 7.79 0.33
N LEU A 79 -16.13 6.49 0.55
CA LEU A 79 -17.35 5.72 0.23
C LEU A 79 -18.32 5.63 1.41
N ASN A 80 -17.93 6.12 2.60
CA ASN A 80 -18.73 6.04 3.84
C ASN A 80 -19.20 4.61 4.18
N ILE A 81 -18.31 3.62 3.96
CA ILE A 81 -18.52 2.21 4.31
C ILE A 81 -17.85 1.80 5.61
#